data_AF-A0A1N7R2M1-F1
#
_entry.id   AF-A0A1N7R2M1-F1
#
_cell.length_a   1.000
_cell.length_b   1.000
_cell.length_c   1.000
_cell.angle_alpha   90.00
_cell.angle_beta   90.00
_cell.angle_gamma   90.00
#
_symmetry.space_group_name_H-M   'P 1'
#
loop_
_entity.id
_entity.type
_entity.pdbx_description
1 polymer ?
#
loop_
_entity_poly.entity_id
_entity_poly.type
_entity_poly.pdbx_seq_one_letter_code
_entity_poly.pdbx_strand_id
1 'polypeptide(L)'
;MKIQIDVRSAIAGAVVAIIIVAAFSFSAQQTTIDTGRYETKMGEKGIIILDVHTGQYVIAPEVMTAGQVQWIKGKFDDIYKTGLDNKRLPKN
;
A
#
# COMPACT_ATOMS: atom_id res chain seq x y z
N MET A 1 -38.53 13.98 41.92
CA MET A 1 -37.07 13.83 42.02
C MET A 1 -36.42 14.93 41.18
N LYS A 2 -35.47 15.70 41.72
CA LYS A 2 -34.68 16.68 40.96
C LYS A 2 -33.28 16.10 40.79
N ILE A 3 -32.90 15.76 39.55
CA ILE A 3 -31.55 15.28 39.24
C ILE A 3 -30.63 16.49 39.32
N GLN A 4 -29.84 16.57 40.39
CA GLN A 4 -28.79 17.59 40.52
C GLN A 4 -27.55 17.04 39.82
N ILE A 5 -27.33 17.50 38.59
CA ILE A 5 -26.11 17.18 37.87
C ILE A 5 -25.01 18.09 38.44
N ASP A 6 -24.08 17.49 39.18
CA ASP A 6 -22.86 18.18 39.55
C ASP A 6 -22.03 18.44 38.28
N VAL A 7 -21.88 19.71 37.94
CA VAL A 7 -21.19 20.18 36.74
C VAL A 7 -19.77 19.65 36.67
N ARG A 8 -19.09 19.45 37.82
CA ARG A 8 -17.74 18.86 37.86
C ARG A 8 -17.73 17.41 37.38
N SER A 9 -18.72 16.64 37.83
CA SER A 9 -18.92 15.25 37.44
C SER A 9 -19.33 15.12 35.97
N ALA A 10 -20.12 16.07 35.45
CA ALA A 10 -20.47 16.14 34.04
C ALA A 10 -19.27 16.41 33.13
N ILE A 11 -18.39 17.33 33.54
CA ILE A 11 -17.14 17.65 32.82
C ILE A 11 -16.21 16.43 32.82
N ALA A 12 -16.03 15.77 33.96
CA ALA A 12 -15.21 14.56 34.04
C ALA A 12 -15.73 13.45 33.12
N GLY A 13 -17.06 13.23 33.08
CA GLY A 13 -17.68 12.27 32.17
C GLY A 13 -17.50 12.62 30.70
N ALA A 14 -17.61 13.91 30.34
CA ALA A 14 -17.41 14.37 28.97
C ALA A 14 -15.96 14.17 28.51
N VAL A 15 -14.97 14.43 29.37
CA VAL A 15 -13.55 14.21 29.05
C VAL A 15 -13.27 12.73 28.77
N VAL A 16 -13.81 11.82 29.59
CA VAL A 16 -13.67 10.37 29.38
C VAL A 16 -14.31 9.94 28.07
N ALA A 17 -15.52 10.42 27.76
CA ALA A 17 -16.19 10.10 26.49
C ALA A 17 -15.39 10.57 25.27
N ILE A 18 -14.81 11.77 25.32
CA ILE A 18 -13.98 12.31 24.24
C ILE A 18 -12.73 11.45 24.03
N ILE A 19 -12.06 11.03 25.11
CA ILE A 19 -10.87 10.17 25.03
C ILE A 19 -11.22 8.82 24.37
N ILE A 20 -12.36 8.23 24.75
CA ILE A 20 -12.84 6.97 24.18
C ILE A 20 -13.11 7.12 22.67
N VAL A 21 -13.86 8.16 22.28
CA VAL A 21 -14.18 8.43 20.88
C VAL A 21 -12.91 8.70 20.07
N ALA A 22 -11.96 9.47 20.61
CA ALA A 22 -10.68 9.73 19.96
C ALA A 22 -9.89 8.41 19.78
N ALA A 23 -9.78 7.58 20.81
CA ALA A 23 -9.06 6.31 20.74
C ALA A 23 -9.64 5.36 19.67
N PHE A 24 -10.96 5.24 19.59
CA PHE A 24 -11.61 4.42 18.55
C PHE A 24 -11.51 5.05 17.15
N SER A 25 -11.53 6.38 17.04
CA SER A 25 -11.40 7.08 15.75
C SER A 25 -10.00 6.91 15.14
N PHE A 26 -8.94 6.87 15.96
CA PHE A 26 -7.59 6.58 15.46
C PHE A 26 -7.43 5.13 14.98
N SER A 27 -8.10 4.16 15.62
CA SER A 27 -8.07 2.76 15.16
C SER A 27 -8.85 2.52 13.86
N ALA A 28 -9.83 3.37 13.55
CA ALA A 28 -10.61 3.31 12.31
C ALA A 28 -9.89 3.94 11.10
N GLN A 29 -8.85 4.73 11.34
CA GLN A 29 -8.01 5.34 10.29
C GLN A 29 -6.87 4.44 9.85
N GLN A 30 -6.82 3.19 10.32
CA GLN A 30 -6.11 2.14 9.61
C GLN A 30 -7.08 1.61 8.56
N THR A 31 -7.35 2.43 7.56
CA THR A 31 -7.69 1.93 6.23
C THR A 31 -6.51 1.07 5.86
N THR A 32 -6.63 -0.20 6.20
CA THR A 32 -5.99 -1.30 5.54
C THR A 32 -6.21 -1.00 4.06
N ILE A 33 -5.23 -0.38 3.41
CA ILE A 33 -4.86 -0.87 2.10
C ILE A 33 -4.47 -2.29 2.45
N ASP A 34 -5.46 -3.19 2.38
CA ASP A 34 -5.22 -4.60 2.26
C ASP A 34 -4.44 -4.67 0.97
N THR A 35 -3.12 -4.48 1.09
CA THR A 35 -2.20 -4.70 0.00
C THR A 35 -2.29 -6.20 -0.18
N GLY A 36 -3.32 -6.62 -0.91
CA GLY A 36 -3.50 -7.99 -1.31
C GLY A 36 -2.17 -8.46 -1.88
N ARG A 37 -1.91 -9.75 -1.76
CA ARG A 37 -0.63 -10.36 -2.17
C ARG A 37 -0.11 -9.85 -3.52
N TYR A 38 -1.00 -9.44 -4.42
CA TYR A 38 -0.67 -8.86 -5.71
C TYR A 38 -1.09 -7.39 -5.81
N GLU A 39 -0.14 -6.52 -6.17
CA GLU A 39 -0.39 -5.13 -6.55
C GLU A 39 -0.32 -4.99 -8.07
N THR A 40 -1.29 -4.30 -8.69
CA THR A 40 -1.30 -4.05 -10.13
C THR A 40 -1.14 -2.56 -10.42
N LYS A 41 -0.25 -2.22 -11.36
CA LYS A 41 -0.08 -0.87 -11.92
C LYS A 41 -0.24 -0.91 -13.42
N MET A 42 -1.06 -0.01 -13.95
CA MET A 42 -1.21 0.21 -15.39
C MET A 42 -0.61 1.57 -15.72
N GLY A 43 0.23 1.62 -16.75
CA GLY A 43 0.81 2.86 -17.29
C GLY A 43 0.75 2.86 -18.81
N GLU A 44 1.18 3.97 -19.41
CA GLU A 44 1.17 4.14 -20.88
C GLU A 44 1.89 3.01 -21.62
N LYS A 45 2.98 2.49 -21.02
CA LYS A 45 3.84 1.47 -21.61
C LYS A 45 3.44 0.02 -21.30
N GLY A 46 2.32 -0.19 -20.62
CA GLY A 46 1.81 -1.53 -20.29
C GLY A 46 1.35 -1.73 -18.85
N ILE A 47 1.17 -3.00 -18.49
CA ILE A 47 0.64 -3.44 -17.20
C ILE A 47 1.72 -4.19 -16.42
N ILE A 48 1.84 -3.94 -15.12
CA ILE A 48 2.73 -4.64 -14.20
C ILE A 48 1.89 -5.19 -13.05
N ILE A 49 2.08 -6.46 -12.72
CA ILE A 49 1.52 -7.11 -11.52
C ILE A 49 2.69 -7.59 -10.67
N LEU A 50 2.74 -7.19 -9.40
CA LEU A 50 3.80 -7.49 -8.44
C LEU A 50 3.24 -8.30 -7.26
N ASP A 51 3.82 -9.46 -6.97
CA ASP A 51 3.67 -10.15 -5.70
C ASP A 51 4.48 -9.40 -4.64
N VAL A 52 3.81 -8.64 -3.78
CA VAL A 52 4.45 -7.74 -2.80
C VAL A 52 5.19 -8.48 -1.69
N HIS A 53 4.94 -9.78 -1.51
CA HIS A 53 5.62 -10.60 -0.50
C HIS A 53 6.92 -11.21 -1.02
N THR A 54 6.97 -11.54 -2.31
CA THR A 54 8.10 -12.28 -2.91
C THR A 54 8.92 -11.46 -3.90
N GLY A 55 8.45 -10.28 -4.30
CA GLY A 55 9.08 -9.47 -5.35
C GLY A 55 8.98 -10.07 -6.75
N GLN A 56 8.22 -11.16 -6.92
CA GLN A 56 7.94 -11.73 -8.24
C GLN A 56 6.97 -10.84 -8.99
N TYR A 57 7.15 -10.67 -10.29
CA TYR A 57 6.26 -9.82 -11.08
C TYR A 57 5.96 -10.43 -12.45
N VAL A 58 4.88 -9.95 -13.07
CA VAL A 58 4.60 -10.14 -14.51
C VAL A 58 4.33 -8.79 -15.19
N ILE A 59 4.83 -8.62 -16.40
CA ILE A 59 4.67 -7.42 -17.23
C ILE A 59 3.98 -7.79 -18.53
N ALA A 60 2.97 -7.04 -18.93
CA ALA A 60 2.44 -7.02 -20.29
C ALA A 60 2.86 -5.70 -20.95
N PRO A 61 3.90 -5.69 -21.80
CA PRO A 61 4.36 -4.49 -22.48
C PRO A 61 3.36 -4.06 -23.57
N GLU A 62 3.34 -2.76 -23.87
CA GLU A 62 2.49 -2.15 -24.90
C GLU A 62 2.75 -2.74 -26.31
N VAL A 63 4.00 -3.13 -26.59
CA VAL A 63 4.39 -3.67 -27.90
C VAL A 63 3.95 -5.14 -27.99
N MET A 64 2.69 -5.33 -28.35
CA MET A 64 2.14 -6.64 -28.67
C MET A 64 2.56 -7.01 -30.10
N THR A 65 3.32 -8.09 -30.28
CA THR A 65 3.47 -8.69 -31.61
C THR A 65 2.09 -9.18 -32.05
N ALA A 66 1.66 -8.83 -33.28
CA ALA A 66 0.30 -9.03 -33.77
C ALA A 66 -0.28 -10.41 -33.40
N GLY A 67 -1.28 -10.42 -32.51
CA GLY A 67 -2.02 -11.61 -32.10
C GLY A 67 -1.52 -12.34 -30.84
N GLN A 68 -0.44 -11.90 -30.18
CA GLN A 68 0.07 -12.55 -28.97
C GLN A 68 0.25 -11.56 -27.80
N VAL A 69 -0.49 -11.80 -26.72
CA VAL A 69 -0.23 -11.15 -25.43
C VAL A 69 1.07 -11.73 -24.86
N GLN A 70 2.14 -10.93 -24.81
CA GLN A 70 3.38 -11.35 -24.18
C GLN A 70 3.35 -11.00 -22.69
N TRP A 71 3.34 -12.02 -21.84
CA TRP A 71 3.54 -11.85 -20.39
C TRP A 71 4.99 -12.17 -20.05
N ILE A 72 5.72 -11.18 -19.54
CA ILE A 72 7.12 -11.31 -19.13
C ILE A 72 7.15 -11.46 -17.62
N LYS A 73 7.59 -12.61 -17.12
CA LYS A 73 7.76 -12.86 -15.68
C LYS A 73 9.18 -12.56 -15.22
N GLY A 74 9.35 -12.15 -13.96
CA GLY A 74 10.66 -11.99 -13.35
C GLY A 74 10.62 -11.79 -11.85
N LYS A 75 11.78 -11.47 -11.27
CA LYS A 75 11.96 -11.10 -9.87
C LYS A 75 12.59 -9.72 -9.80
N PHE A 76 12.05 -8.88 -8.93
CA PHE A 76 12.52 -7.50 -8.77
C PHE A 76 14.01 -7.45 -8.40
N ASP A 77 14.46 -8.28 -7.47
CA ASP A 77 15.84 -8.27 -6.97
C ASP A 77 16.87 -8.58 -8.06
N ASP A 78 16.54 -9.49 -8.99
CA ASP A 78 17.42 -9.86 -10.10
C ASP A 78 17.64 -8.67 -11.05
N ILE A 79 16.55 -7.93 -11.35
CA ILE A 79 16.62 -6.70 -12.15
C ILE A 79 17.38 -5.61 -11.40
N TYR A 80 17.07 -5.43 -10.12
CA TYR A 80 17.70 -4.39 -9.31
C TYR A 80 19.21 -4.59 -9.24
N LYS A 81 19.66 -5.83 -9.01
CA LYS A 81 21.09 -6.19 -9.03
C LYS A 81 21.72 -5.95 -10.40
N THR A 82 21.06 -6.37 -11.48
CA THR A 82 21.51 -6.10 -12.85
C THR A 82 21.66 -4.60 -13.12
N GLY A 83 20.72 -3.79 -12.64
CA GLY A 83 20.77 -2.33 -12.75
C GLY A 83 21.92 -1.71 -11.96
N LEU A 84 22.22 -2.23 -10.77
CA LEU A 84 23.39 -1.82 -9.98
C LEU A 84 24.70 -2.19 -10.68
N ASP A 85 24.81 -3.42 -11.20
CA ASP A 85 26.01 -3.90 -11.88
C ASP A 85 26.27 -3.10 -13.17
N ASN A 86 25.22 -2.77 -13.93
CA ASN A 86 25.32 -1.92 -15.11
C ASN A 86 25.74 -0.48 -14.79
N LYS A 87 25.31 0.08 -13.65
CA LYS A 87 25.75 1.42 -13.20
C LYS A 87 27.20 1.44 -12.71
N ARG A 88 27.73 0.30 -12.25
CA ARG A 88 29.13 0.15 -11.81
C ARG A 88 30.11 0.05 -12.99
N LEU A 89 29.62 -0.02 -14.22
CA LEU A 89 30.43 0.08 -15.42
C LEU A 89 30.41 1.52 -15.98
N PRO A 90 31.42 2.33 -15.64
CA PRO A 90 32.03 3.24 -16.59
C PRO A 90 33.48 2.80 -16.76
N LYS A 91 33.77 2.01 -17.79
CA LYS A 91 35.13 1.83 -18.28
C LYS A 91 35.12 1.72 -19.80
N ASN A 92 35.03 2.88 -20.44
CA ASN A 92 35.82 3.17 -21.63
C ASN A 92 36.98 4.04 -21.17
#